data_AF-A0A2D7S148-F1
#
_entry.id   AF-A0A2D7S148-F1
#
_cell.length_a   1.000
_cell.length_b   1.000
_cell.length_c   1.000
_cell.angle_alpha   90.00
_cell.angle_beta   90.00
_cell.angle_gamma   90.00
#
_symmetry.space_group_name_H-M   'P 1'
#
loop_
_entity.id
_entity.type
_entity.pdbx_description
1 polymer ?
#
loop_
_entity_poly.entity_id
_entity_poly.type
_entity_poly.pdbx_seq_one_letter_code
_entity_poly.pdbx_strand_id
1 'polypeptide(L)'
;MGDGWLDFALYNGAPELAELIGTQTLWSFFSSDASRSIWQMITERVRNAGEAMQVPLRCDAPHARRWFEMTVSPEADEHVHFRSVLVFEEL
;
A
#
# COMPACT_ATOMS: atom_id res chain seq x y z
N MET A 1 7.60 14.08 7.08
CA MET A 1 7.60 13.55 5.70
C MET A 1 9.00 13.76 5.16
N GLY A 2 9.68 12.71 4.67
CA GLY A 2 10.57 12.90 3.53
C GLY A 2 12.03 12.41 3.60
N ASP A 3 12.59 12.03 4.75
CA ASP A 3 14.05 11.86 4.84
C ASP A 3 14.51 10.49 4.30
N GLY A 4 13.75 9.43 4.56
CA GLY A 4 14.14 8.05 4.23
C GLY A 4 13.53 7.48 2.94
N TRP A 5 12.57 8.16 2.32
CA TRP A 5 11.88 7.62 1.13
C TRP A 5 12.77 7.63 -0.11
N LEU A 6 13.54 8.70 -0.31
CA LEU A 6 14.52 8.82 -1.38
C LEU A 6 15.51 7.66 -1.34
N ASP A 7 16.19 7.50 -0.20
CA ASP A 7 17.18 6.43 0.01
C ASP A 7 16.55 5.04 -0.16
N PHE A 8 15.32 4.86 0.32
CA PHE A 8 14.58 3.61 0.15
C PHE A 8 14.27 3.31 -1.32
N ALA A 9 13.78 4.28 -2.08
CA ALA A 9 13.47 4.13 -3.49
C ALA A 9 14.72 3.79 -4.31
N LEU A 10 15.84 4.48 -4.04
CA LEU A 10 17.14 4.18 -4.64
C LEU A 10 17.64 2.78 -4.30
N TYR A 11 17.59 2.39 -3.03
CA TYR A 11 18.02 1.07 -2.57
C TYR A 11 17.22 -0.07 -3.20
N ASN A 12 15.93 0.15 -3.47
CA ASN A 12 15.05 -0.83 -4.10
C ASN A 12 15.04 -0.74 -5.64
N GLY A 13 15.92 0.07 -6.25
CA GLY A 13 16.05 0.16 -7.70
C GLY A 13 14.89 0.86 -8.41
N ALA A 14 14.18 1.76 -7.72
CA ALA A 14 13.06 2.54 -8.25
C ALA A 14 13.32 4.05 -8.12
N PRO A 15 14.40 4.60 -8.72
CA PRO A 15 14.76 6.01 -8.60
C PRO A 15 13.68 6.98 -9.09
N GLU A 16 12.80 6.53 -10.00
CA GLU A 16 11.65 7.31 -10.48
C GLU A 16 10.60 7.60 -9.40
N LEU A 17 10.61 6.85 -8.29
CA LEU A 17 9.72 7.06 -7.14
C LEU A 17 10.32 7.97 -6.07
N ALA A 18 11.57 8.41 -6.25
CA ALA A 18 12.27 9.31 -5.35
C ALA A 18 11.56 10.66 -5.19
N GLU A 19 10.97 11.16 -6.27
CA GLU A 19 10.23 12.42 -6.30
C GLU A 19 8.77 12.16 -6.68
N LEU A 20 7.90 12.18 -5.68
CA LEU A 20 6.45 12.13 -5.90
C LEU A 20 5.95 13.54 -6.24
N ILE A 21 5.49 13.74 -7.48
CA ILE A 21 5.10 15.07 -8.00
C ILE A 21 3.67 15.45 -7.54
N GLY A 22 3.01 14.63 -6.72
CA GLY A 22 1.73 14.95 -6.07
C GLY A 22 0.50 14.99 -6.99
N THR A 23 0.69 14.79 -8.30
CA THR A 23 -0.40 14.79 -9.31
C THR A 23 -0.92 13.38 -9.62
N GLN A 24 -0.29 12.34 -9.07
CA GLN A 24 -0.59 10.95 -9.32
C GLN A 24 -1.59 10.38 -8.31
N THR A 25 -2.56 9.59 -8.79
CA THR A 25 -3.42 8.81 -7.89
C THR A 25 -2.69 7.55 -7.44
N LEU A 26 -3.10 6.97 -6.29
CA LEU A 26 -2.60 5.68 -5.81
C LEU A 26 -2.64 4.60 -6.92
N TRP A 27 -3.68 4.63 -7.77
CA TRP A 27 -3.88 3.67 -8.86
C TRP A 27 -2.81 3.69 -9.95
N SER A 28 -2.08 4.80 -10.09
CA SER A 28 -1.00 4.92 -11.07
C SER A 28 0.27 4.19 -10.65
N PHE A 29 0.42 3.80 -9.38
CA PHE A 29 1.59 3.10 -8.86
C PHE A 29 1.50 1.58 -8.94
N PHE A 30 0.38 1.03 -9.42
CA PHE A 30 0.24 -0.41 -9.65
C PHE A 30 0.73 -0.78 -11.05
N SER A 31 1.76 -1.62 -11.12
CA SER A 31 2.25 -2.19 -12.38
C SER A 31 1.35 -3.29 -12.95
N SER A 32 0.50 -3.89 -12.11
CA SER A 32 -0.41 -4.98 -12.47
C SER A 32 -1.87 -4.51 -12.42
N ASP A 33 -2.59 -4.69 -13.52
CA ASP A 33 -4.03 -4.42 -13.61
C ASP A 33 -4.82 -5.25 -12.60
N ALA A 34 -4.46 -6.52 -12.44
CA ALA A 34 -5.12 -7.41 -11.49
C ALA A 34 -4.97 -6.90 -10.05
N SER A 35 -3.75 -6.50 -9.66
CA SER A 35 -3.50 -5.94 -8.33
C SER A 35 -4.28 -4.63 -8.14
N ARG A 36 -4.26 -3.74 -9.14
CA ARG A 36 -5.01 -2.49 -9.12
C ARG A 36 -6.50 -2.72 -8.91
N SER A 37 -7.12 -3.61 -9.68
CA SER A 37 -8.55 -3.92 -9.58
C SER A 37 -8.91 -4.51 -8.21
N ILE A 38 -8.07 -5.39 -7.65
CA ILE A 38 -8.31 -5.93 -6.30
C ILE A 38 -8.32 -4.80 -5.26
N TRP A 39 -7.35 -3.89 -5.29
CA TRP A 39 -7.29 -2.78 -4.33
C TRP A 39 -8.41 -1.76 -4.52
N GLN A 40 -8.86 -1.52 -5.76
CA GLN A 40 -10.04 -0.70 -6.03
C GLN A 40 -11.28 -1.34 -5.41
N MET A 41 -11.53 -2.64 -5.64
CA MET A 41 -12.66 -3.35 -5.06
C MET A 41 -12.67 -3.34 -3.53
N ILE A 42 -11.50 -3.56 -2.89
CA ILE A 42 -11.37 -3.51 -1.42
C ILE A 42 -11.72 -2.10 -0.92
N THR A 43 -11.13 -1.07 -1.54
CA THR A 43 -11.33 0.34 -1.13
C THR A 43 -12.80 0.75 -1.30
N GLU A 44 -13.42 0.41 -2.44
CA GLU A 44 -14.83 0.69 -2.71
C GLU A 44 -15.74 -0.05 -1.73
N ARG A 45 -15.48 -1.33 -1.44
CA ARG A 45 -16.28 -2.11 -0.49
C ARG A 45 -16.21 -1.55 0.93
N VAL A 46 -15.02 -1.16 1.39
CA VAL A 46 -14.83 -0.58 2.73
C VAL A 46 -15.55 0.77 2.84
N ARG A 47 -15.38 1.64 1.83
CA ARG A 47 -16.04 2.95 1.77
C ARG A 47 -17.55 2.83 1.75
N ASN A 48 -18.11 1.99 0.88
CA ASN A 48 -19.55 1.91 0.66
C ASN A 48 -20.29 1.18 1.78
N ALA A 49 -19.66 0.19 2.41
CA ALA A 49 -20.31 -0.57 3.47
C ALA A 49 -20.13 0.05 4.86
N GLY A 50 -19.14 0.94 5.03
CA GLY A 50 -18.84 1.51 6.35
C GLY A 50 -18.26 0.49 7.34
N GLU A 51 -17.68 -0.61 6.84
CA GLU A 51 -17.13 -1.69 7.64
C GLU A 51 -15.65 -1.91 7.33
N ALA A 52 -14.84 -2.15 8.37
CA ALA A 52 -13.43 -2.47 8.20
C ALA A 52 -13.23 -3.89 7.65
N MET A 53 -12.16 -4.09 6.88
CA MET A 53 -11.77 -5.37 6.30
C MET A 53 -10.34 -5.74 6.70
N GLN A 54 -10.13 -7.02 7.03
CA GLN A 54 -8.80 -7.58 7.22
C GLN A 54 -8.27 -8.13 5.89
N VAL A 55 -7.08 -7.70 5.51
CA VAL A 55 -6.40 -8.09 4.27
C VAL A 55 -5.01 -8.62 4.62
N PRO A 56 -4.73 -9.93 4.46
CA PRO A 56 -3.36 -10.43 4.56
C PRO A 56 -2.55 -9.91 3.38
N LEU A 57 -1.38 -9.32 3.66
CA LEU A 57 -0.49 -8.76 2.64
C LEU A 57 0.91 -9.38 2.78
N ARG A 58 1.47 -9.81 1.65
CA ARG A 58 2.91 -10.10 1.54
C ARG A 58 3.61 -8.96 0.82
N CYS A 59 4.73 -8.50 1.36
CA CYS A 59 5.60 -7.52 0.75
C CYS A 59 7.01 -8.11 0.62
N ASP A 60 7.47 -8.26 -0.62
CA ASP A 60 8.78 -8.81 -0.94
C ASP A 60 9.76 -7.66 -1.21
N ALA A 61 10.94 -7.73 -0.60
CA ALA A 61 12.09 -6.84 -0.83
C ALA A 61 13.27 -7.70 -1.34
N PRO A 62 14.36 -7.08 -1.85
CA PRO A 62 15.49 -7.84 -2.42
C PRO A 62 16.09 -8.90 -1.48
N HIS A 63 16.04 -8.67 -0.16
CA HIS A 63 16.63 -9.52 0.86
C HIS A 63 15.67 -9.84 2.01
N ALA A 64 14.36 -9.72 1.79
CA ALA A 64 13.38 -10.06 2.81
C ALA A 64 12.00 -10.35 2.21
N ARG A 65 11.23 -11.20 2.87
CA ARG A 65 9.79 -11.32 2.66
C ARG A 65 9.06 -11.01 3.95
N ARG A 66 8.06 -10.15 3.88
CA ARG A 66 7.29 -9.69 5.04
C ARG A 66 5.83 -10.02 4.86
N TRP A 67 5.23 -10.57 5.91
CA TRP A 67 3.80 -10.82 5.98
C TRP A 67 3.19 -9.85 6.98
N PHE A 68 2.11 -9.20 6.55
CA PHE A 68 1.37 -8.24 7.34
C PHE A 68 -0.08 -8.68 7.47
N GLU A 69 -0.66 -8.41 8.63
CA GLU A 69 -2.09 -8.26 8.77
C GLU A 69 -2.42 -6.78 8.58
N MET A 70 -3.17 -6.47 7.52
CA MET A 70 -3.62 -5.11 7.25
C MET A 70 -5.10 -4.97 7.59
N THR A 71 -5.43 -3.93 8.36
CA THR A 71 -6.79 -3.44 8.55
C THR A 71 -7.03 -2.28 7.60
N VAL A 72 -8.08 -2.39 6.78
CA VAL A 72 -8.57 -1.32 5.92
C VAL A 72 -9.89 -0.82 6.50
N SER A 73 -9.93 0.40 7.02
CA SER A 73 -11.11 0.95 7.71
C SER A 73 -11.65 2.19 6.99
N PRO A 74 -12.98 2.39 6.95
CA PRO A 74 -13.54 3.62 6.41
C PRO A 74 -13.27 4.77 7.37
N GLU A 75 -13.13 5.97 6.82
CA GLU A 75 -13.03 7.22 7.56
C GLU A 75 -14.04 8.24 7.04
N ALA A 76 -14.13 9.39 7.72
CA ALA A 76 -14.96 10.51 7.30
C ALA A 76 -14.58 11.01 5.89
N ASP A 77 -15.51 11.69 5.23
CA ASP A 77 -15.29 12.32 3.92
C ASP A 77 -14.79 11.33 2.83
N GLU A 78 -15.31 10.11 2.83
CA GLU A 78 -14.96 9.04 1.88
C GLU A 78 -13.48 8.57 1.93
N HIS A 79 -12.76 8.94 2.98
CA HIS A 79 -11.40 8.47 3.20
C HIS A 79 -11.38 6.99 3.62
N VAL A 80 -10.22 6.38 3.42
CA VAL A 80 -9.94 5.01 3.84
C VAL A 80 -8.58 5.01 4.51
N HIS A 81 -8.51 4.40 5.70
CA HIS A 81 -7.29 4.27 6.46
C HIS A 81 -6.76 2.84 6.40
N PHE A 82 -5.46 2.74 6.15
CA PHE A 82 -4.74 1.48 6.03
C PHE A 82 -3.79 1.35 7.21
N ARG A 83 -3.95 0.30 8.02
CA ARG A 83 -3.07 -0.01 9.14
C ARG A 83 -2.47 -1.40 8.96
N SER A 84 -1.17 -1.48 8.75
CA SER A 84 -0.44 -2.75 8.64
C SER A 84 0.29 -3.08 9.92
N VAL A 85 0.20 -4.34 10.36
CA VAL A 85 0.99 -4.90 11.46
C VAL A 85 1.85 -6.02 10.91
N LEU A 86 3.16 -5.95 11.12
CA LEU A 86 4.08 -7.01 10.74
C LEU A 86 3.78 -8.25 11.58
N VAL A 87 3.53 -9.37 10.90
CA VAL A 87 3.27 -10.67 11.53
C VAL A 87 4.53 -11.53 11.50
N PHE A 88 5.24 -11.52 10.37
CA PHE A 88 6.42 -12.35 10.17
C PHE A 88 7.36 -11.74 9.13
N GLU A 89 8.66 -11.93 9.33
CA GLU A 89 9.72 -11.55 8.39
C GLU A 89 10.66 -12.73 8.17
N GLU A 90 10.92 -13.04 6.91
CA GLU A 90 11.93 -13.98 6.42
C GLU A 90 13.06 -13.16 5.79
N LEU A 91 14.32 -13.40 6.20
CA LEU A 91 15.53 -12.73 5.71
C LEU A 91 16.31 -13.63 4.75
#